data_AF-R9HVD4-F1
#
_entry.id   AF-R9HVD4-F1
#
_cell.length_a   1.000
_cell.length_b   1.000
_cell.length_c   1.000
_cell.angle_alpha   90.00
_cell.angle_beta   90.00
_cell.angle_gamma   90.00
#
_symmetry.space_group_name_H-M   'P 1'
#
loop_
_entity.id
_entity.type
_entity.pdbx_description
1 polymer ?
#
loop_
_entity_poly.entity_id
_entity_poly.type
_entity_poly.pdbx_seq_one_letter_code
_entity_poly.pdbx_strand_id
1 'polypeptide(L)'
;MKWILAIWFCGISAMADAQVTESLKAIGMENIRCAQTPGVTTVSFENNVYRSTYTGVGKAIDACLGSKTKGDLQLVVLENRIPRLCINLPDTLTAAYRNGEISLTQVYQQMGITVDTDAAMKALKNAGQEEVPSAWKVDLVIYPDLFLENNTFDELYTYAINLNPAVEMALWKGGKMTAQVILPVATNLSGEMKRIRPGIIALSQDVRFRHNVFGKMTVGNFTNNRYGAQLEIKYRTNNGRWELGGTAGSTGFSAITREDGWYIGRKQRINASLNASYYEPRLNLQFDFKAGRYIYGDYGVRGDCTRHFGEYAIGLYALCTDGEINGGFHFAIPLPGKKWSRKGFFRVKPADYFAWAYGMVADGEYIEKQLGKSYSTRPNENRSSNFYQPDYIRYFLIKEQQKEKSE
;
A
#
# COMPACT_ATOMS: atom_id res chain seq x y z
N MET A 1 -52.72 -11.45 -6.42
CA MET A 1 -51.98 -10.76 -5.34
C MET A 1 -50.53 -11.21 -5.14
N LYS A 2 -50.09 -12.41 -5.58
CA LYS A 2 -48.68 -12.87 -5.44
C LYS A 2 -47.67 -12.27 -6.43
N TRP A 3 -48.11 -11.71 -7.57
CA TRP A 3 -47.22 -11.18 -8.61
C TRP A 3 -46.86 -9.69 -8.44
N ILE A 4 -47.67 -8.92 -7.69
CA ILE A 4 -47.44 -7.47 -7.49
C ILE A 4 -46.36 -7.21 -6.43
N LEU A 5 -46.18 -8.13 -5.48
CA LEU A 5 -45.12 -8.05 -4.46
C LEU A 5 -43.71 -8.29 -5.02
N ALA A 6 -43.55 -9.14 -6.05
CA ALA A 6 -42.23 -9.44 -6.64
C ALA A 6 -41.65 -8.26 -7.44
N ILE A 7 -42.51 -7.49 -8.13
CA ILE A 7 -42.10 -6.34 -8.94
C ILE A 7 -41.71 -5.15 -8.04
N TRP A 8 -42.36 -4.99 -6.89
CA TRP A 8 -41.98 -3.98 -5.90
C TRP A 8 -40.66 -4.30 -5.19
N PHE A 9 -40.34 -5.59 -4.96
CA PHE A 9 -39.09 -5.99 -4.32
C PHE A 9 -37.86 -5.83 -5.23
N CYS A 10 -37.96 -6.13 -6.53
CA CYS A 10 -36.86 -5.91 -7.49
C CYS A 10 -36.57 -4.43 -7.76
N GLY A 11 -37.60 -3.56 -7.77
CA GLY A 11 -37.42 -2.13 -8.01
C GLY A 11 -36.70 -1.41 -6.85
N ILE A 12 -36.98 -1.80 -5.61
CA ILE A 12 -36.38 -1.18 -4.41
C ILE A 12 -34.94 -1.66 -4.19
N SER A 13 -34.60 -2.91 -4.54
CA SER A 13 -33.21 -3.40 -4.45
C SER A 13 -32.30 -2.70 -5.46
N ALA A 14 -32.79 -2.49 -6.69
CA ALA A 14 -32.04 -1.76 -7.71
C ALA A 14 -31.77 -0.29 -7.33
N MET A 15 -32.69 0.37 -6.63
CA MET A 15 -32.54 1.78 -6.21
C MET A 15 -31.49 1.98 -5.11
N ALA A 16 -31.40 1.08 -4.13
CA ALA A 16 -30.41 1.20 -3.05
C ALA A 16 -28.99 0.87 -3.54
N ASP A 17 -28.85 -0.14 -4.41
CA ASP A 17 -27.59 -0.46 -5.09
C ASP A 17 -27.07 0.74 -5.90
N ALA A 18 -27.96 1.43 -6.62
CA ALA A 18 -27.64 2.64 -7.36
C ALA A 18 -27.17 3.77 -6.44
N GLN A 19 -27.84 4.01 -5.30
CA GLN A 19 -27.49 5.13 -4.42
C GLN A 19 -26.11 5.00 -3.77
N VAL A 20 -25.78 3.81 -3.24
CA VAL A 20 -24.45 3.55 -2.63
C VAL A 20 -23.36 3.68 -3.68
N THR A 21 -23.59 3.09 -4.86
CA THR A 21 -22.66 3.14 -5.98
C THR A 21 -22.41 4.58 -6.44
N GLU A 22 -23.47 5.37 -6.65
CA GLU A 22 -23.34 6.77 -7.07
C GLU A 22 -22.66 7.64 -6.00
N SER A 23 -22.92 7.39 -4.71
CA SER A 23 -22.25 8.11 -3.61
C SER A 23 -20.73 7.86 -3.60
N LEU A 24 -20.30 6.61 -3.85
CA LEU A 24 -18.89 6.26 -3.96
C LEU A 24 -18.24 6.82 -5.24
N LYS A 25 -18.97 6.83 -6.36
CA LYS A 25 -18.52 7.48 -7.61
C LYS A 25 -18.31 8.98 -7.42
N ALA A 26 -19.23 9.65 -6.73
CA ALA A 26 -19.17 11.10 -6.49
C ALA A 26 -17.92 11.53 -5.71
N ILE A 27 -17.43 10.68 -4.80
CA ILE A 27 -16.18 10.94 -4.06
C ILE A 27 -14.93 10.44 -4.79
N GLY A 28 -15.08 9.79 -5.96
CA GLY A 28 -14.01 9.37 -6.86
C GLY A 28 -13.49 7.95 -6.65
N MET A 29 -14.20 7.08 -5.91
CA MET A 29 -13.78 5.68 -5.76
C MET A 29 -13.89 4.91 -7.08
N GLU A 30 -13.05 3.90 -7.24
CA GLU A 30 -12.98 3.05 -8.44
C GLU A 30 -13.27 1.59 -8.10
N ASN A 31 -13.44 0.74 -9.13
CA ASN A 31 -13.68 -0.70 -9.00
C ASN A 31 -14.87 -1.04 -8.08
N ILE A 32 -15.97 -0.31 -8.27
CA ILE A 32 -17.14 -0.40 -7.40
C ILE A 32 -18.00 -1.59 -7.83
N ARG A 33 -18.41 -2.42 -6.87
CA ARG A 33 -19.41 -3.48 -7.08
C ARG A 33 -20.34 -3.50 -5.89
N CYS A 34 -21.64 -3.56 -6.13
CA CYS A 34 -22.65 -3.64 -5.07
C CYS A 34 -23.51 -4.89 -5.27
N ALA A 35 -23.82 -5.57 -4.17
CA ALA A 35 -24.80 -6.64 -4.12
C ALA A 35 -25.65 -6.48 -2.86
N GLN A 36 -26.96 -6.53 -3.02
CA GLN A 36 -27.91 -6.43 -1.92
C GLN A 36 -28.72 -7.71 -1.74
N THR A 37 -28.90 -8.07 -0.48
CA THR A 37 -29.86 -9.06 -0.01
C THR A 37 -30.78 -8.39 1.02
N PRO A 38 -31.90 -9.02 1.43
CA PRO A 38 -32.78 -8.44 2.46
C PRO A 38 -32.08 -8.15 3.80
N GLY A 39 -31.02 -8.88 4.13
CA GLY A 39 -30.30 -8.75 5.41
C GLY A 39 -28.97 -7.99 5.34
N VAL A 40 -28.40 -7.79 4.15
CA VAL A 40 -27.10 -7.11 3.99
C VAL A 40 -26.95 -6.46 2.62
N THR A 41 -26.43 -5.23 2.60
CA THR A 41 -25.87 -4.55 1.43
C THR A 41 -24.35 -4.65 1.49
N THR A 42 -23.73 -5.33 0.53
CA THR A 42 -22.27 -5.45 0.41
C THR A 42 -21.78 -4.63 -0.77
N VAL A 43 -20.80 -3.77 -0.55
CA VAL A 43 -20.16 -2.97 -1.59
C VAL A 43 -18.64 -3.12 -1.52
N SER A 44 -17.97 -3.32 -2.66
CA SER A 44 -16.51 -3.19 -2.76
C SER A 44 -16.13 -1.89 -3.44
N PHE A 45 -14.99 -1.32 -3.07
CA PHE A 45 -14.43 -0.13 -3.72
C PHE A 45 -12.91 -0.08 -3.55
N GLU A 46 -12.24 0.66 -4.45
CA GLU A 46 -10.82 0.94 -4.41
C GLU A 46 -10.58 2.44 -4.20
N ASN A 47 -9.79 2.77 -3.18
CA ASN A 47 -9.34 4.15 -2.96
C ASN A 47 -8.06 4.41 -3.77
N ASN A 48 -8.22 5.02 -4.94
CA ASN A 48 -7.10 5.55 -5.72
C ASN A 48 -6.95 7.07 -5.58
N VAL A 49 -7.89 7.76 -4.91
CA VAL A 49 -8.02 9.23 -4.95
C VAL A 49 -7.44 9.91 -3.72
N TYR A 50 -7.64 9.35 -2.52
CA TYR A 50 -7.17 9.91 -1.26
C TYR A 50 -5.82 9.31 -0.89
N ARG A 51 -4.87 10.18 -0.51
CA ARG A 51 -3.49 9.79 -0.19
C ARG A 51 -3.38 8.74 0.93
N SER A 52 -4.10 8.93 2.03
CA SER A 52 -4.06 8.02 3.17
C SER A 52 -5.21 7.01 3.14
N THR A 53 -4.90 5.78 3.53
CA THR A 53 -5.85 4.67 3.58
C THR A 53 -7.03 4.99 4.51
N TYR A 54 -6.76 5.52 5.71
CA TYR A 54 -7.83 5.82 6.68
C TYR A 54 -8.73 6.95 6.19
N THR A 55 -8.19 8.00 5.55
CA THR A 55 -9.02 9.09 4.98
C THR A 55 -9.94 8.56 3.88
N GLY A 56 -9.40 7.75 2.96
CA GLY A 56 -10.20 7.15 1.89
C GLY A 56 -11.32 6.25 2.42
N VAL A 57 -11.02 5.43 3.42
CA VAL A 57 -12.02 4.60 4.12
C VAL A 57 -13.07 5.45 4.83
N GLY A 58 -12.66 6.50 5.56
CA GLY A 58 -13.57 7.40 6.25
C GLY A 58 -14.55 8.09 5.31
N LYS A 59 -14.05 8.60 4.17
CA LYS A 59 -14.89 9.22 3.13
C LYS A 59 -15.86 8.22 2.49
N ALA A 60 -15.44 6.96 2.30
CA ALA A 60 -16.33 5.92 1.80
C ALA A 60 -17.44 5.57 2.82
N ILE A 61 -17.10 5.41 4.10
CA ILE A 61 -18.08 5.14 5.16
C ILE A 61 -19.10 6.28 5.21
N ASP A 62 -18.65 7.53 5.27
CA ASP A 62 -19.50 8.72 5.33
C ASP A 62 -20.47 8.79 4.13
N ALA A 63 -19.96 8.59 2.91
CA ALA A 63 -20.77 8.55 1.69
C ALA A 63 -21.82 7.43 1.71
N CYS A 64 -21.46 6.23 2.17
CA CYS A 64 -22.39 5.10 2.25
C CYS A 64 -23.42 5.27 3.37
N LEU A 65 -23.09 5.90 4.50
CA LEU A 65 -24.04 6.18 5.57
C LEU A 65 -25.14 7.15 5.13
N GLY A 66 -24.82 8.10 4.25
CA GLY A 66 -25.79 9.00 3.61
C GLY A 66 -26.72 8.30 2.60
N SER A 67 -26.41 7.07 2.19
CA SER A 67 -27.26 6.27 1.30
C SER A 67 -28.29 5.45 2.08
N LYS A 68 -29.51 5.26 1.56
CA LYS A 68 -30.51 4.37 2.18
C LYS A 68 -30.21 2.92 1.82
N THR A 69 -29.73 2.15 2.78
CA THR A 69 -29.44 0.72 2.64
C THR A 69 -30.46 -0.13 3.41
N LYS A 70 -30.60 -1.41 3.06
CA LYS A 70 -31.41 -2.38 3.82
C LYS A 70 -30.49 -3.35 4.54
N GLY A 71 -30.74 -3.57 5.83
CA GLY A 71 -29.96 -4.47 6.65
C GLY A 71 -28.53 -3.96 6.87
N ASP A 72 -27.65 -4.89 7.25
CA ASP A 72 -26.25 -4.56 7.56
C ASP A 72 -25.54 -3.99 6.32
N LEU A 73 -24.62 -3.07 6.54
CA LEU A 73 -23.81 -2.48 5.49
C LEU A 73 -22.37 -3.00 5.60
N GLN A 74 -21.90 -3.69 4.56
CA GLN A 74 -20.54 -4.22 4.45
C GLN A 74 -19.76 -3.51 3.35
N LEU A 75 -18.60 -2.96 3.71
CA LEU A 75 -17.71 -2.27 2.79
C LEU A 75 -16.40 -3.05 2.65
N VAL A 76 -16.09 -3.51 1.44
CA VAL A 76 -14.84 -4.21 1.13
C VAL A 76 -13.87 -3.25 0.46
N VAL A 77 -12.75 -2.97 1.15
CA VAL A 77 -11.69 -2.10 0.64
C VAL A 77 -10.73 -2.92 -0.22
N LEU A 78 -10.54 -2.47 -1.46
CA LEU A 78 -9.66 -3.09 -2.45
C LEU A 78 -8.35 -2.31 -2.61
N GLU A 79 -7.29 -3.01 -2.99
CA GLU A 79 -6.05 -2.45 -3.52
C GLU A 79 -5.70 -3.25 -4.78
N ASN A 80 -5.60 -2.57 -5.94
CA ASN A 80 -5.38 -3.23 -7.23
C ASN A 80 -6.38 -4.39 -7.49
N ARG A 81 -7.65 -4.16 -7.13
CA ARG A 81 -8.76 -5.14 -7.16
C ARG A 81 -8.58 -6.37 -6.27
N ILE A 82 -7.63 -6.34 -5.33
CA ILE A 82 -7.44 -7.38 -4.31
C ILE A 82 -8.05 -6.93 -2.99
N PRO A 83 -8.96 -7.71 -2.37
CA PRO A 83 -9.58 -7.37 -1.09
C PRO A 83 -8.58 -7.30 0.06
N ARG A 84 -8.57 -6.18 0.80
CA ARG A 84 -7.67 -5.94 1.93
C ARG A 84 -8.38 -5.95 3.27
N LEU A 85 -9.54 -5.31 3.36
CA LEU A 85 -10.33 -5.18 4.58
C LEU A 85 -11.83 -5.29 4.28
N CYS A 86 -12.58 -5.80 5.25
CA CYS A 86 -14.04 -5.70 5.30
C CYS A 86 -14.43 -4.87 6.53
N ILE A 87 -15.29 -3.88 6.31
CA ILE A 87 -15.86 -3.05 7.36
C ILE A 87 -17.33 -3.41 7.46
N ASN A 88 -17.78 -3.78 8.66
CA ASN A 88 -19.15 -4.20 8.94
C ASN A 88 -19.83 -3.13 9.80
N LEU A 89 -20.94 -2.60 9.30
CA LEU A 89 -21.79 -1.64 9.97
C LEU A 89 -23.16 -2.28 10.16
N PRO A 90 -23.50 -2.72 11.39
CA PRO A 90 -24.82 -3.30 11.67
C PRO A 90 -25.94 -2.32 11.31
N ASP A 91 -27.09 -2.83 10.87
CA ASP A 91 -28.25 -1.99 10.51
C ASP A 91 -28.64 -1.06 11.66
N THR A 92 -28.64 -1.58 12.89
CA THR A 92 -28.90 -0.82 14.12
C THR A 92 -27.98 0.39 14.28
N LEU A 93 -26.69 0.24 13.95
CA LEU A 93 -25.70 1.31 14.01
C LEU A 93 -25.94 2.35 12.91
N THR A 94 -26.25 1.91 11.68
CA THR A 94 -26.52 2.84 10.58
C THR A 94 -27.83 3.60 10.77
N ALA A 95 -28.86 2.96 11.32
CA ALA A 95 -30.15 3.57 11.62
C ALA A 95 -30.01 4.63 12.73
N ALA A 96 -29.33 4.31 13.83
CA ALA A 96 -29.07 5.26 14.91
C ALA A 96 -28.31 6.51 14.42
N TYR A 97 -27.33 6.33 13.53
CA TYR A 97 -26.61 7.46 12.93
C TYR A 97 -27.53 8.32 12.05
N ARG A 98 -28.33 7.70 11.17
CA ARG A 98 -29.26 8.42 10.28
C ARG A 98 -30.36 9.15 11.05
N ASN A 99 -30.78 8.62 12.20
CA ASN A 99 -31.74 9.25 13.10
C ASN A 99 -31.13 10.38 13.95
N GLY A 100 -29.79 10.57 13.89
CA GLY A 100 -29.09 11.56 14.70
C GLY A 100 -28.90 11.16 16.17
N GLU A 101 -29.15 9.90 16.53
CA GLU A 101 -29.02 9.38 17.90
C GLU A 101 -27.55 9.20 18.31
N ILE A 102 -26.68 8.93 17.33
CA ILE A 102 -25.24 8.77 17.52
C ILE A 102 -24.44 9.62 16.54
N SER A 103 -23.25 10.03 16.97
CA SER A 103 -22.28 10.73 16.13
C SER A 103 -21.46 9.78 15.26
N LEU A 104 -20.84 10.32 14.20
CA LEU A 104 -19.92 9.56 13.34
C LEU A 104 -18.75 8.95 14.13
N THR A 105 -18.28 9.64 15.18
CA THR A 105 -17.26 9.11 16.10
C THR A 105 -17.71 7.81 16.78
N GLN A 106 -18.98 7.73 17.21
CA GLN A 106 -19.54 6.52 17.82
C GLN A 106 -19.72 5.40 16.79
N VAL A 107 -20.02 5.73 15.53
CA VAL A 107 -20.01 4.75 14.43
C VAL A 107 -18.63 4.14 14.28
N TYR A 108 -17.57 4.95 14.24
CA TYR A 108 -16.19 4.46 14.12
C TYR A 108 -15.75 3.61 15.33
N GLN A 109 -16.22 3.93 16.54
CA GLN A 109 -15.94 3.13 17.73
C GLN A 109 -16.58 1.73 17.66
N GLN A 110 -17.78 1.63 17.10
CA GLN A 110 -18.59 0.41 17.11
C GLN A 110 -18.49 -0.43 15.83
N MET A 111 -18.00 0.14 14.72
CA MET A 111 -17.86 -0.61 13.47
C MET A 111 -16.93 -1.81 13.60
N GLY A 112 -17.29 -2.92 12.97
CA GLY A 112 -16.42 -4.07 12.79
C GLY A 112 -15.42 -3.79 11.67
N ILE A 113 -14.14 -4.10 11.87
CA ILE A 113 -13.13 -4.06 10.81
C ILE A 113 -12.33 -5.36 10.90
N THR A 114 -12.25 -6.08 9.79
CA THR A 114 -11.56 -7.37 9.71
C THR A 114 -10.78 -7.49 8.40
N VAL A 115 -9.67 -8.23 8.44
CA VAL A 115 -8.91 -8.62 7.25
C VAL A 115 -9.62 -9.73 6.48
N ASP A 116 -10.50 -10.49 7.14
CA ASP A 116 -11.30 -11.54 6.51
C ASP A 116 -12.41 -10.92 5.64
N THR A 117 -12.26 -11.08 4.33
CA THR A 117 -13.20 -10.61 3.32
C THR A 117 -13.96 -11.75 2.63
N ASP A 118 -13.73 -13.01 3.01
CA ASP A 118 -14.11 -14.16 2.18
C ASP A 118 -15.65 -14.27 2.04
N ALA A 119 -16.38 -14.02 3.13
CA ALA A 119 -17.85 -14.01 3.12
C ALA A 119 -18.42 -12.86 2.27
N ALA A 120 -17.92 -11.64 2.47
CA ALA A 120 -18.36 -10.45 1.73
C ALA A 120 -18.07 -10.60 0.22
N MET A 121 -16.88 -11.10 -0.12
CA MET A 121 -16.50 -11.34 -1.52
C MET A 121 -17.32 -12.47 -2.16
N LYS A 122 -17.81 -13.45 -1.38
CA LYS A 122 -18.75 -14.45 -1.88
C LYS A 122 -20.10 -13.83 -2.22
N ALA A 123 -20.60 -12.90 -1.42
CA ALA A 123 -21.84 -12.16 -1.71
C ALA A 123 -21.71 -11.33 -3.01
N LEU A 124 -20.54 -10.72 -3.23
CA LEU A 124 -20.25 -9.93 -4.43
C LEU A 124 -20.02 -10.75 -5.71
N LYS A 125 -19.95 -12.09 -5.66
CA LYS A 125 -19.75 -12.91 -6.87
C LYS A 125 -20.87 -12.77 -7.89
N ASN A 126 -22.09 -12.55 -7.40
CA ASN A 126 -23.29 -12.37 -8.22
C ASN A 126 -23.67 -10.90 -8.38
N ALA A 127 -22.80 -9.98 -7.94
CA ALA A 127 -22.97 -8.55 -8.19
C ALA A 127 -22.97 -8.29 -9.71
N GLY A 128 -23.60 -7.19 -10.12
CA GLY A 128 -23.57 -6.71 -11.50
C GLY A 128 -22.17 -6.35 -11.98
N GLN A 129 -22.11 -5.69 -13.14
CA GLN A 129 -20.84 -5.24 -13.72
C GLN A 129 -20.08 -4.29 -12.78
N GLU A 130 -18.75 -4.33 -12.86
CA GLU A 130 -17.89 -3.40 -12.14
C GLU A 130 -18.04 -1.98 -12.68
N GLU A 131 -18.32 -1.06 -11.78
CA GLU A 131 -18.50 0.36 -12.04
C GLU A 131 -17.18 1.10 -11.84
N VAL A 132 -16.87 2.02 -12.77
CA VAL A 132 -15.63 2.83 -12.77
C VAL A 132 -14.35 1.95 -12.64
N PRO A 133 -14.09 1.04 -13.60
CA PRO A 133 -12.92 0.17 -13.54
C PRO A 133 -11.61 0.98 -13.57
N SER A 134 -10.59 0.53 -12.83
CA SER A 134 -9.25 1.14 -12.83
C SER A 134 -8.28 0.53 -13.85
N ALA A 135 -8.68 -0.58 -14.48
CA ALA A 135 -7.91 -1.27 -15.50
C ALA A 135 -7.52 -0.34 -16.66
N TRP A 136 -6.26 -0.44 -17.09
CA TRP A 136 -5.64 0.33 -18.19
C TRP A 136 -5.58 1.84 -17.98
N LYS A 137 -5.96 2.34 -16.79
CA LYS A 137 -5.79 3.74 -16.45
C LYS A 137 -4.37 4.00 -15.97
N VAL A 138 -3.83 5.15 -16.38
CA VAL A 138 -2.43 5.51 -16.22
C VAL A 138 -2.28 6.59 -15.15
N ASP A 139 -1.39 6.34 -14.20
CA ASP A 139 -0.88 7.34 -13.27
C ASP A 139 0.57 7.69 -13.63
N LEU A 140 0.84 8.96 -13.93
CA LEU A 140 2.18 9.52 -13.96
C LEU A 140 2.51 10.05 -12.55
N VAL A 141 3.33 9.29 -11.83
CA VAL A 141 3.70 9.57 -10.45
C VAL A 141 5.11 10.15 -10.38
N ILE A 142 5.26 11.31 -9.75
CA ILE A 142 6.56 11.98 -9.60
C ILE A 142 7.14 11.63 -8.22
N TYR A 143 8.23 10.84 -8.22
CA TYR A 143 8.93 10.44 -7.00
C TYR A 143 10.17 11.31 -6.77
N PRO A 144 10.26 12.10 -5.69
CA PRO A 144 11.53 12.66 -5.26
C PRO A 144 12.39 11.57 -4.64
N ASP A 145 13.71 11.62 -4.88
CA ASP A 145 14.66 10.63 -4.41
C ASP A 145 15.94 11.32 -3.90
N LEU A 146 16.40 10.85 -2.73
CA LEU A 146 17.57 11.38 -2.05
C LEU A 146 18.47 10.22 -1.65
N PHE A 147 19.64 10.18 -2.26
CA PHE A 147 20.77 9.40 -1.80
C PHE A 147 21.66 10.31 -0.95
N LEU A 148 22.03 9.84 0.24
CA LEU A 148 22.94 10.54 1.13
C LEU A 148 23.73 9.51 1.92
N GLU A 149 25.05 9.51 1.78
CA GLU A 149 25.98 8.65 2.50
C GLU A 149 27.11 9.47 3.09
N ASN A 150 27.54 9.12 4.30
CA ASN A 150 28.66 9.76 4.99
C ASN A 150 29.82 8.76 5.12
N ASN A 151 30.36 8.31 3.99
CA ASN A 151 31.28 7.18 3.92
C ASN A 151 32.68 7.58 3.40
N THR A 152 32.99 8.87 3.35
CA THR A 152 34.24 9.39 2.79
C THR A 152 34.90 10.35 3.77
N PHE A 153 36.22 10.23 3.95
CA PHE A 153 36.99 11.12 4.83
C PHE A 153 37.17 12.54 4.24
N ASP A 154 37.05 12.69 2.92
CA ASP A 154 37.31 13.96 2.20
C ASP A 154 36.07 14.85 2.03
N GLU A 155 34.86 14.29 2.11
CA GLU A 155 33.60 15.04 1.97
C GLU A 155 32.68 14.73 3.16
N LEU A 156 32.09 15.78 3.74
CA LEU A 156 31.16 15.64 4.88
C LEU A 156 29.93 14.79 4.53
N TYR A 157 29.49 14.82 3.25
CA TYR A 157 28.42 13.98 2.73
C TYR A 157 28.55 13.78 1.22
N THR A 158 28.43 12.53 0.77
CA THR A 158 28.13 12.21 -0.64
C THR A 158 26.62 12.21 -0.84
N TYR A 159 26.13 12.87 -1.89
CA TYR A 159 24.69 13.04 -2.14
C TYR A 159 24.31 12.91 -3.61
N ALA A 160 23.09 12.45 -3.84
CA ALA A 160 22.41 12.59 -5.13
C ALA A 160 20.92 12.85 -4.91
N ILE A 161 20.44 13.93 -5.52
CA ILE A 161 19.03 14.29 -5.59
C ILE A 161 18.54 13.93 -6.99
N ASN A 162 17.56 13.06 -7.06
CA ASN A 162 16.94 12.64 -8.31
C ASN A 162 15.44 12.94 -8.31
N LEU A 163 14.90 13.12 -9.51
CA LEU A 163 13.46 13.13 -9.77
C LEU A 163 13.12 11.91 -10.62
N ASN A 164 12.25 11.05 -10.09
CA ASN A 164 12.03 9.72 -10.66
C ASN A 164 10.58 9.59 -11.16
N PRO A 165 10.19 10.23 -12.29
CA PRO A 165 8.87 10.06 -12.86
C PRO A 165 8.63 8.59 -13.21
N ALA A 166 7.47 8.06 -12.81
CA ALA A 166 7.07 6.70 -13.06
C ALA A 166 5.66 6.64 -13.66
N VAL A 167 5.51 5.81 -14.67
CA VAL A 167 4.21 5.40 -15.21
C VAL A 167 3.76 4.17 -14.44
N GLU A 168 2.61 4.25 -13.79
CA GLU A 168 1.96 3.15 -13.08
C GLU A 168 0.60 2.86 -13.70
N MET A 169 0.34 1.58 -14.00
CA MET A 169 -0.89 1.17 -14.65
C MET A 169 -1.38 -0.16 -14.08
N ALA A 170 -2.61 -0.16 -13.55
CA ALA A 170 -3.31 -1.40 -13.21
C ALA A 170 -3.77 -2.06 -14.51
N LEU A 171 -3.50 -3.35 -14.71
CA LEU A 171 -3.79 -4.06 -15.95
C LEU A 171 -5.06 -4.91 -15.78
N TRP A 172 -4.94 -6.03 -15.08
CA TRP A 172 -6.05 -6.92 -14.69
C TRP A 172 -6.04 -7.09 -13.16
N LYS A 173 -6.97 -7.89 -12.61
CA LYS A 173 -7.09 -8.07 -11.16
C LYS A 173 -5.75 -8.51 -10.54
N GLY A 174 -5.18 -7.69 -9.67
CA GLY A 174 -3.86 -7.89 -9.08
C GLY A 174 -2.67 -7.64 -10.02
N GLY A 175 -2.89 -7.43 -11.31
CA GLY A 175 -1.84 -7.12 -12.28
C GLY A 175 -1.50 -5.63 -12.30
N LYS A 176 -0.24 -5.26 -12.09
CA LYS A 176 0.23 -3.86 -12.16
C LYS A 176 1.57 -3.76 -12.89
N MET A 177 1.65 -2.83 -13.84
CA MET A 177 2.89 -2.41 -14.50
C MET A 177 3.41 -1.13 -13.84
N THR A 178 4.73 -1.03 -13.72
CA THR A 178 5.43 0.19 -13.31
C THR A 178 6.67 0.37 -14.17
N ALA A 179 6.87 1.58 -14.71
CA ALA A 179 8.07 1.93 -15.46
C ALA A 179 8.55 3.32 -15.03
N GLN A 180 9.77 3.38 -14.49
CA GLN A 180 10.35 4.59 -13.93
C GLN A 180 11.61 4.99 -14.68
N VAL A 181 11.82 6.30 -14.83
CA VAL A 181 13.08 6.89 -15.27
C VAL A 181 13.64 7.71 -14.11
N ILE A 182 14.94 7.62 -13.87
CA ILE A 182 15.65 8.40 -12.87
C ILE A 182 16.31 9.58 -13.56
N LEU A 183 15.92 10.79 -13.18
CA LEU A 183 16.47 12.05 -13.69
C LEU A 183 17.36 12.68 -12.61
N PRO A 184 18.69 12.73 -12.79
CA PRO A 184 19.56 13.36 -11.81
C PRO A 184 19.36 14.89 -11.83
N VAL A 185 19.14 15.48 -10.66
CA VAL A 185 18.94 16.93 -10.50
C VAL A 185 20.21 17.58 -9.97
N ALA A 186 20.78 17.04 -8.89
CA ALA A 186 22.02 17.54 -8.29
C ALA A 186 22.79 16.40 -7.62
N THR A 187 24.10 16.33 -7.81
CA THR A 187 24.96 15.32 -7.17
C THR A 187 26.43 15.72 -7.22
N ASN A 188 27.18 15.42 -6.14
CA ASN A 188 28.64 15.43 -6.12
C ASN A 188 29.27 14.09 -6.57
N LEU A 189 28.46 13.03 -6.71
CA LEU A 189 28.91 11.72 -7.18
C LEU A 189 29.19 11.71 -8.68
N SER A 190 30.05 10.80 -9.12
CA SER A 190 30.42 10.62 -10.53
C SER A 190 29.72 9.38 -11.14
N GLY A 191 29.95 9.15 -12.43
CA GLY A 191 29.47 7.95 -13.11
C GLY A 191 27.96 7.91 -13.38
N GLU A 192 27.32 6.80 -13.04
CA GLU A 192 25.90 6.50 -13.29
C GLU A 192 24.97 7.55 -12.63
N MET A 193 25.38 8.10 -11.48
CA MET A 193 24.57 9.06 -10.71
C MET A 193 24.35 10.40 -11.41
N LYS A 194 25.18 10.77 -12.39
CA LYS A 194 25.02 11.98 -13.22
C LYS A 194 24.23 11.75 -14.51
N ARG A 195 23.74 10.54 -14.75
CA ARG A 195 23.07 10.16 -16.00
C ARG A 195 21.60 9.87 -15.81
N ILE A 196 20.81 10.16 -16.86
CA ILE A 196 19.46 9.65 -17.01
C ILE A 196 19.55 8.13 -17.16
N ARG A 197 18.82 7.40 -16.32
CA ARG A 197 18.88 5.93 -16.26
C ARG A 197 17.51 5.33 -15.96
N PRO A 198 17.25 4.08 -16.36
CA PRO A 198 16.04 3.38 -15.96
C PRO A 198 16.03 3.21 -14.44
N GLY A 199 14.89 3.48 -13.83
CA GLY A 199 14.61 3.07 -12.46
C GLY A 199 13.96 1.69 -12.44
N ILE A 200 12.93 1.53 -11.61
CA ILE A 200 12.16 0.30 -11.56
C ILE A 200 11.32 0.14 -12.83
N ILE A 201 11.46 -1.01 -13.50
CA ILE A 201 10.62 -1.43 -14.62
C ILE A 201 10.11 -2.83 -14.27
N ALA A 202 8.88 -2.92 -13.78
CA ALA A 202 8.37 -4.14 -13.17
C ALA A 202 6.92 -4.45 -13.58
N LEU A 203 6.63 -5.74 -13.72
CA LEU A 203 5.28 -6.29 -13.78
C LEU A 203 5.04 -7.09 -12.49
N SER A 204 3.94 -6.81 -11.81
CA SER A 204 3.55 -7.51 -10.58
C SER A 204 2.16 -8.13 -10.68
N GLN A 205 1.99 -9.26 -10.00
CA GLN A 205 0.73 -9.97 -9.82
C GLN A 205 0.48 -10.20 -8.33
N ASP A 206 -0.52 -9.52 -7.79
CA ASP A 206 -1.05 -9.73 -6.45
C ASP A 206 -2.20 -10.73 -6.48
N VAL A 207 -2.25 -11.63 -5.50
CA VAL A 207 -3.35 -12.58 -5.32
C VAL A 207 -3.70 -12.67 -3.83
N ARG A 208 -4.97 -12.94 -3.57
CA ARG A 208 -5.47 -13.28 -2.23
C ARG A 208 -6.06 -14.68 -2.27
N PHE A 209 -5.59 -15.52 -1.37
CA PHE A 209 -6.12 -16.84 -1.08
C PHE A 209 -7.03 -16.78 0.14
N ARG A 210 -7.75 -17.87 0.41
CA ARG A 210 -8.61 -17.99 1.59
C ARG A 210 -7.81 -17.86 2.88
N HIS A 211 -8.48 -17.52 3.97
CA HIS A 211 -7.87 -17.42 5.30
C HIS A 211 -6.75 -16.38 5.37
N ASN A 212 -6.93 -15.23 4.70
CA ASN A 212 -6.03 -14.06 4.73
C ASN A 212 -4.58 -14.35 4.32
N VAL A 213 -4.37 -15.27 3.38
CA VAL A 213 -3.06 -15.48 2.76
C VAL A 213 -2.98 -14.65 1.49
N PHE A 214 -1.91 -13.88 1.34
CA PHE A 214 -1.64 -13.03 0.21
C PHE A 214 -0.36 -13.49 -0.48
N GLY A 215 -0.39 -13.52 -1.81
CA GLY A 215 0.78 -13.77 -2.64
C GLY A 215 1.05 -12.59 -3.56
N LYS A 216 2.32 -12.29 -3.80
CA LYS A 216 2.75 -11.31 -4.79
C LYS A 216 3.95 -11.82 -5.55
N MET A 217 3.85 -11.86 -6.86
CA MET A 217 4.98 -12.14 -7.75
C MET A 217 5.34 -10.88 -8.52
N THR A 218 6.60 -10.50 -8.55
CA THR A 218 7.09 -9.34 -9.30
C THR A 218 8.28 -9.73 -10.16
N VAL A 219 8.27 -9.34 -11.44
CA VAL A 219 9.35 -9.58 -12.39
C VAL A 219 9.77 -8.27 -13.05
N GLY A 220 11.06 -8.08 -13.27
CA GLY A 220 11.56 -6.89 -13.96
C GLY A 220 12.93 -6.40 -13.48
N ASN A 221 13.16 -5.10 -13.64
CA ASN A 221 14.31 -4.36 -13.13
C ASN A 221 13.93 -3.63 -11.85
N PHE A 222 14.79 -3.73 -10.85
CA PHE A 222 14.60 -3.30 -9.46
C PHE A 222 15.72 -2.35 -9.04
N THR A 223 15.60 -1.77 -7.85
CA THR A 223 16.68 -0.94 -7.29
C THR A 223 17.96 -1.75 -7.06
N ASN A 224 19.08 -1.06 -6.80
CA ASN A 224 20.41 -1.66 -6.61
C ASN A 224 20.86 -2.50 -7.82
N ASN A 225 20.52 -2.05 -9.03
CA ASN A 225 20.98 -2.61 -10.30
C ASN A 225 20.68 -4.12 -10.42
N ARG A 226 19.45 -4.50 -10.03
CA ARG A 226 18.99 -5.89 -10.04
C ARG A 226 17.92 -6.10 -11.10
N TYR A 227 17.99 -7.21 -11.83
CA TYR A 227 16.84 -7.71 -12.59
C TYR A 227 16.47 -9.11 -12.13
N GLY A 228 15.24 -9.54 -12.32
CA GLY A 228 14.85 -10.92 -12.05
C GLY A 228 13.42 -11.03 -11.55
N ALA A 229 13.21 -11.95 -10.61
CA ALA A 229 11.90 -12.26 -10.05
C ALA A 229 11.94 -12.28 -8.52
N GLN A 230 10.84 -11.86 -7.89
CA GLN A 230 10.60 -11.97 -6.46
C GLN A 230 9.20 -12.49 -6.20
N LEU A 231 9.08 -13.44 -5.28
CA LEU A 231 7.84 -13.95 -4.72
C LEU A 231 7.75 -13.52 -3.25
N GLU A 232 6.61 -12.99 -2.85
CA GLU A 232 6.24 -12.71 -1.46
C GLU A 232 4.98 -13.51 -1.14
N ILE A 233 4.97 -14.19 0.00
CA ILE A 233 3.77 -14.79 0.57
C ILE A 233 3.65 -14.27 2.01
N LYS A 234 2.46 -13.84 2.40
CA LYS A 234 2.19 -13.46 3.78
C LYS A 234 0.80 -13.89 4.23
N TYR A 235 0.69 -14.24 5.49
CA TYR A 235 -0.52 -14.46 6.23
C TYR A 235 -0.76 -13.28 7.16
N ARG A 236 -2.02 -12.87 7.31
CA ARG A 236 -2.43 -11.83 8.26
C ARG A 236 -3.60 -12.31 9.11
N THR A 237 -3.53 -12.09 10.41
CA THR A 237 -4.64 -12.41 11.32
C THR A 237 -5.90 -11.58 11.02
N ASN A 238 -7.08 -12.05 11.42
CA ASN A 238 -8.35 -11.35 11.15
C ASN A 238 -8.39 -9.92 11.72
N ASN A 239 -7.78 -9.70 12.89
CA ASN A 239 -7.64 -8.37 13.48
C ASN A 239 -6.49 -7.54 12.88
N GLY A 240 -5.70 -8.12 11.99
CA GLY A 240 -4.58 -7.48 11.31
C GLY A 240 -3.37 -7.15 12.18
N ARG A 241 -3.30 -7.62 13.44
CA ARG A 241 -2.19 -7.27 14.34
C ARG A 241 -0.93 -8.09 14.08
N TRP A 242 -1.09 -9.35 13.70
CA TRP A 242 0.02 -10.24 13.37
C TRP A 242 0.07 -10.51 11.87
N GLU A 243 1.28 -10.42 11.34
CA GLU A 243 1.64 -10.83 9.98
C GLU A 243 2.84 -11.77 10.02
N LEU A 244 2.77 -12.84 9.23
CA LEU A 244 3.87 -13.80 9.06
C LEU A 244 4.03 -14.04 7.57
N GLY A 245 5.25 -14.00 7.06
CA GLY A 245 5.48 -14.17 5.64
C GLY A 245 6.89 -14.59 5.29
N GLY A 246 7.07 -14.81 4.00
CA GLY A 246 8.36 -15.10 3.41
C GLY A 246 8.51 -14.38 2.08
N THR A 247 9.75 -14.02 1.78
CA THR A 247 10.13 -13.45 0.50
C THR A 247 11.25 -14.29 -0.08
N ALA A 248 11.17 -14.63 -1.36
CA ALA A 248 12.23 -15.29 -2.09
C ALA A 248 12.46 -14.59 -3.43
N GLY A 249 13.71 -14.34 -3.78
CA GLY A 249 14.09 -13.67 -5.01
C GLY A 249 15.23 -14.37 -5.71
N SER A 250 15.19 -14.35 -7.04
CA SER A 250 16.29 -14.74 -7.91
C SER A 250 16.58 -13.56 -8.82
N THR A 251 17.76 -12.96 -8.66
CA THR A 251 18.12 -11.73 -9.35
C THR A 251 19.51 -11.79 -9.98
N GLY A 252 19.70 -11.15 -11.13
CA GLY A 252 20.99 -10.89 -11.76
C GLY A 252 21.31 -9.39 -11.75
N PHE A 253 22.50 -9.02 -12.22
CA PHE A 253 22.93 -7.62 -12.29
C PHE A 253 22.43 -6.97 -13.58
N SER A 254 21.90 -5.74 -13.50
CA SER A 254 21.38 -4.96 -14.63
C SER A 254 21.68 -3.48 -14.37
N ALA A 255 22.54 -2.88 -15.20
CA ALA A 255 22.95 -1.48 -15.05
C ALA A 255 23.28 -0.87 -16.40
N ILE A 256 23.27 0.48 -16.47
CA ILE A 256 23.80 1.19 -17.63
C ILE A 256 25.30 1.44 -17.44
N THR A 257 26.13 0.79 -18.25
CA THR A 257 27.59 0.99 -18.28
C THR A 257 27.98 1.98 -19.38
N ARG A 258 29.18 2.55 -19.27
CA ARG A 258 29.69 3.52 -20.25
C ARG A 258 30.05 2.86 -21.57
N GLU A 259 30.46 1.60 -21.55
CA GLU A 259 30.98 0.87 -22.71
C GLU A 259 29.89 0.05 -23.42
N ASP A 260 29.01 -0.61 -22.68
CA ASP A 260 28.05 -1.58 -23.25
C ASP A 260 26.62 -1.03 -23.38
N GLY A 261 26.37 0.22 -22.97
CA GLY A 261 25.01 0.72 -22.83
C GLY A 261 24.29 -0.02 -21.70
N TRP A 262 23.27 -0.82 -22.00
CA TRP A 262 22.55 -1.60 -21.00
C TRP A 262 23.19 -2.99 -20.81
N TYR A 263 23.96 -3.16 -19.74
CA TYR A 263 24.62 -4.40 -19.39
C TYR A 263 23.74 -5.30 -18.51
N ILE A 264 23.63 -6.58 -18.87
CA ILE A 264 22.92 -7.60 -18.11
C ILE A 264 23.87 -8.75 -17.79
N GLY A 265 24.17 -8.93 -16.50
CA GLY A 265 25.04 -9.99 -16.00
C GLY A 265 24.33 -11.34 -15.92
N ARG A 266 25.01 -12.43 -16.31
CA ARG A 266 24.44 -13.79 -16.33
C ARG A 266 24.31 -14.44 -14.95
N LYS A 267 25.14 -14.04 -13.98
CA LYS A 267 25.18 -14.66 -12.65
C LYS A 267 23.96 -14.25 -11.82
N GLN A 268 23.09 -15.22 -11.55
CA GLN A 268 21.97 -15.05 -10.64
C GLN A 268 22.41 -15.16 -9.18
N ARG A 269 21.71 -14.45 -8.30
CA ARG A 269 21.84 -14.51 -6.84
C ARG A 269 20.47 -14.75 -6.24
N ILE A 270 20.45 -15.60 -5.23
CA ILE A 270 19.23 -15.98 -4.51
C ILE A 270 19.24 -15.25 -3.16
N ASN A 271 18.13 -14.58 -2.87
CA ASN A 271 17.85 -13.97 -1.59
C ASN A 271 16.55 -14.55 -1.05
N ALA A 272 16.49 -14.78 0.25
CA ALA A 272 15.30 -15.32 0.89
C ALA A 272 15.21 -14.79 2.32
N SER A 273 14.00 -14.50 2.78
CA SER A 273 13.77 -14.07 4.16
C SER A 273 12.45 -14.58 4.70
N LEU A 274 12.42 -14.79 6.01
CA LEU A 274 11.19 -14.92 6.80
C LEU A 274 10.93 -13.57 7.47
N ASN A 275 9.67 -13.16 7.45
CA ASN A 275 9.22 -11.86 7.93
C ASN A 275 8.11 -12.09 8.98
N ALA A 276 8.16 -11.36 10.08
CA ALA A 276 7.11 -11.33 11.09
C ALA A 276 6.85 -9.88 11.49
N SER A 277 5.59 -9.50 11.61
CA SER A 277 5.22 -8.15 12.06
C SER A 277 4.13 -8.20 13.13
N TYR A 278 4.23 -7.28 14.09
CA TYR A 278 3.25 -7.06 15.14
C TYR A 278 2.87 -5.58 15.26
N TYR A 279 1.57 -5.30 15.32
CA TYR A 279 1.05 -3.94 15.54
C TYR A 279 0.45 -3.80 16.94
N GLU A 280 1.03 -2.90 17.75
CA GLU A 280 0.54 -2.50 19.06
C GLU A 280 -0.31 -1.22 18.94
N PRO A 281 -1.65 -1.33 19.02
CA PRO A 281 -2.56 -0.22 18.74
C PRO A 281 -2.56 0.89 19.79
N ARG A 282 -2.18 0.63 21.05
CA ARG A 282 -2.23 1.66 22.11
C ARG A 282 -1.27 2.81 21.84
N LEU A 283 -0.13 2.50 21.22
CA LEU A 283 0.95 3.44 20.93
C LEU A 283 1.10 3.72 19.42
N ASN A 284 0.29 3.06 18.59
CA ASN A 284 0.43 3.01 17.13
C ASN A 284 1.84 2.58 16.70
N LEU A 285 2.38 1.54 17.35
CA LEU A 285 3.70 0.99 17.09
C LEU A 285 3.61 -0.26 16.23
N GLN A 286 4.48 -0.35 15.24
CA GLN A 286 4.69 -1.54 14.42
C GLN A 286 6.09 -2.06 14.65
N PHE A 287 6.19 -3.33 15.00
CA PHE A 287 7.43 -4.07 15.08
C PHE A 287 7.53 -4.97 13.85
N ASP A 288 8.58 -4.81 13.06
CA ASP A 288 8.89 -5.69 11.93
C ASP A 288 10.17 -6.46 12.24
N PHE A 289 10.17 -7.76 12.00
CA PHE A 289 11.33 -8.64 12.14
C PHE A 289 11.54 -9.38 10.83
N LYS A 290 12.78 -9.41 10.35
CA LYS A 290 13.18 -10.07 9.11
C LYS A 290 14.45 -10.86 9.35
N ALA A 291 14.45 -12.15 9.02
CA ALA A 291 15.63 -13.00 9.10
C ALA A 291 15.86 -13.68 7.76
N GLY A 292 17.08 -13.62 7.21
CA GLY A 292 17.32 -14.21 5.90
C GLY A 292 18.68 -13.94 5.28
N ARG A 293 18.78 -14.35 4.01
CA ARG A 293 19.93 -14.16 3.13
C ARG A 293 19.75 -12.92 2.27
N TYR A 294 20.72 -12.01 2.32
CA TYR A 294 20.74 -10.76 1.55
C TYR A 294 21.38 -10.93 0.17
N ILE A 295 21.43 -9.85 -0.63
CA ILE A 295 21.87 -9.90 -2.04
C ILE A 295 23.31 -10.42 -2.18
N TYR A 296 24.19 -10.12 -1.23
CA TYR A 296 25.61 -10.48 -1.31
C TYR A 296 25.91 -11.83 -0.66
N GLY A 297 24.88 -12.47 -0.11
CA GLY A 297 24.95 -13.83 0.39
C GLY A 297 25.23 -13.94 1.88
N ASP A 298 25.34 -12.80 2.55
CA ASP A 298 25.37 -12.65 3.99
C ASP A 298 24.02 -13.02 4.61
N TYR A 299 24.07 -13.56 5.83
CA TYR A 299 22.89 -13.93 6.60
C TYR A 299 22.74 -13.00 7.78
N GLY A 300 21.52 -12.48 7.96
CA GLY A 300 21.28 -11.54 9.03
C GLY A 300 19.84 -11.44 9.46
N VAL A 301 19.67 -10.70 10.54
CA VAL A 301 18.40 -10.36 11.16
C VAL A 301 18.25 -8.85 11.23
N ARG A 302 17.08 -8.35 10.87
CA ARG A 302 16.70 -6.94 10.95
C ARG A 302 15.44 -6.82 11.81
N GLY A 303 15.48 -5.91 12.77
CA GLY A 303 14.32 -5.46 13.53
C GLY A 303 14.05 -3.99 13.27
N ASP A 304 12.79 -3.62 13.05
CA ASP A 304 12.35 -2.23 12.96
C ASP A 304 11.24 -1.96 13.98
N CYS A 305 11.27 -0.79 14.61
CA CYS A 305 10.21 -0.26 15.48
C CYS A 305 9.74 1.06 14.90
N THR A 306 8.53 1.06 14.33
CA THR A 306 7.94 2.21 13.63
C THR A 306 6.74 2.74 14.39
N ARG A 307 6.74 4.04 14.70
CA ARG A 307 5.56 4.74 15.21
C ARG A 307 4.83 5.46 14.10
N HIS A 308 3.51 5.28 14.06
CA HIS A 308 2.62 5.95 13.12
C HIS A 308 1.91 7.13 13.77
N PHE A 309 1.98 8.29 13.13
CA PHE A 309 1.32 9.54 13.51
C PHE A 309 0.35 9.99 12.41
N GLY A 310 -0.54 9.08 12.02
CA GLY A 310 -1.43 9.25 10.88
C GLY A 310 -0.62 9.13 9.61
N GLU A 311 -0.59 10.18 8.80
CA GLU A 311 0.15 10.17 7.54
C GLU A 311 1.68 10.19 7.70
N TYR A 312 2.22 10.36 8.91
CA TYR A 312 3.66 10.29 9.16
C TYR A 312 4.02 8.95 9.80
N ALA A 313 5.14 8.36 9.39
CA ALA A 313 5.75 7.23 10.09
C ALA A 313 7.21 7.54 10.40
N ILE A 314 7.66 7.24 11.61
CA ILE A 314 9.05 7.41 12.05
C ILE A 314 9.45 6.13 12.77
N GLY A 315 10.60 5.56 12.45
CA GLY A 315 11.06 4.35 13.10
C GLY A 315 12.56 4.24 13.21
N LEU A 316 12.98 3.33 14.09
CA LEU A 316 14.36 2.93 14.29
C LEU A 316 14.52 1.50 13.81
N TYR A 317 15.70 1.17 13.32
CA TYR A 317 16.04 -0.20 12.95
C TYR A 317 17.40 -0.61 13.46
N ALA A 318 17.55 -1.90 13.68
CA ALA A 318 18.80 -2.58 13.95
C ALA A 318 18.93 -3.77 13.01
N LEU A 319 20.12 -4.00 12.50
CA LEU A 319 20.48 -5.06 11.57
C LEU A 319 21.76 -5.70 12.07
N CYS A 320 21.76 -7.02 12.22
CA CYS A 320 22.94 -7.82 12.49
C CYS A 320 23.13 -8.81 11.34
N THR A 321 24.29 -8.80 10.69
CA THR A 321 24.58 -9.64 9.53
C THR A 321 26.05 -10.05 9.53
N ASP A 322 26.33 -11.35 9.37
CA ASP A 322 27.68 -11.94 9.39
C ASP A 322 28.61 -11.42 10.53
N GLY A 323 28.04 -11.10 11.70
CA GLY A 323 28.77 -10.59 12.88
C GLY A 323 28.86 -9.07 12.99
N GLU A 324 28.50 -8.35 11.93
CA GLU A 324 28.48 -6.89 11.90
C GLU A 324 27.11 -6.33 12.28
N ILE A 325 27.08 -5.21 13.00
CA ILE A 325 25.87 -4.54 13.44
C ILE A 325 25.76 -3.19 12.76
N ASN A 326 24.62 -2.94 12.12
CA ASN A 326 24.21 -1.61 11.67
C ASN A 326 22.89 -1.21 12.32
N GLY A 327 22.67 0.07 12.49
CA GLY A 327 21.44 0.62 13.03
C GLY A 327 21.14 1.96 12.39
N GLY A 328 19.94 2.44 12.58
CA GLY A 328 19.56 3.70 11.98
C GLY A 328 18.11 4.06 12.22
N PHE A 329 17.66 5.06 11.47
CA PHE A 329 16.28 5.50 11.51
C PHE A 329 15.72 5.59 10.10
N HIS A 330 14.41 5.55 10.00
CA HIS A 330 13.71 5.76 8.76
C HIS A 330 12.44 6.57 9.02
N PHE A 331 11.97 7.26 8.00
CA PHE A 331 10.70 7.96 8.07
C PHE A 331 9.95 7.90 6.75
N ALA A 332 8.66 8.16 6.82
CA ALA A 332 7.79 8.42 5.68
C ALA A 332 6.98 9.69 5.98
N ILE A 333 7.11 10.69 5.13
CA ILE A 333 6.48 12.01 5.26
C ILE A 333 5.54 12.21 4.08
N PRO A 334 4.30 12.68 4.28
CA PRO A 334 3.36 12.91 3.19
C PRO A 334 3.82 14.06 2.28
N LEU A 335 3.83 13.83 0.97
CA LEU A 335 4.08 14.90 -0.01
C LEU A 335 2.83 15.75 -0.24
N PRO A 336 2.95 17.02 -0.67
CA PRO A 336 1.81 17.93 -0.83
C PRO A 336 0.63 17.34 -1.61
N GLY A 337 -0.59 17.71 -1.21
CA GLY A 337 -1.84 17.23 -1.81
C GLY A 337 -2.41 15.98 -1.14
N LYS A 338 -3.68 16.07 -0.70
CA LYS A 338 -4.39 14.97 -0.02
C LYS A 338 -5.31 14.17 -0.94
N LYS A 339 -5.72 14.78 -2.06
CA LYS A 339 -6.71 14.24 -2.99
C LYS A 339 -6.23 14.46 -4.42
N TRP A 340 -6.20 13.39 -5.21
CA TRP A 340 -5.79 13.42 -6.61
C TRP A 340 -6.83 12.71 -7.46
N SER A 341 -7.81 13.45 -7.98
CA SER A 341 -8.81 12.88 -8.87
C SER A 341 -8.23 12.58 -10.25
N ARG A 342 -8.68 11.49 -10.87
CA ARG A 342 -8.29 11.14 -12.24
C ARG A 342 -9.20 11.83 -13.25
N LYS A 343 -8.64 12.29 -14.37
CA LYS A 343 -9.40 12.87 -15.49
C LYS A 343 -9.38 11.88 -16.66
N GLY A 344 -10.49 11.19 -16.89
CA GLY A 344 -10.58 10.14 -17.91
C GLY A 344 -9.63 8.97 -17.61
N PHE A 345 -8.72 8.67 -18.52
CA PHE A 345 -7.78 7.55 -18.42
C PHE A 345 -6.43 7.92 -17.79
N PHE A 346 -6.17 9.19 -17.49
CA PHE A 346 -4.86 9.68 -17.09
C PHE A 346 -4.90 10.58 -15.85
N ARG A 347 -3.85 10.51 -15.03
CA ARG A 347 -3.64 11.39 -13.87
C ARG A 347 -2.16 11.63 -13.65
N VAL A 348 -1.84 12.87 -13.27
CA VAL A 348 -0.51 13.25 -12.76
C VAL A 348 -0.63 13.52 -11.27
N LYS A 349 0.28 12.96 -10.47
CA LYS A 349 0.36 13.21 -9.02
C LYS A 349 1.81 13.08 -8.54
N PRO A 350 2.19 13.73 -7.43
CA PRO A 350 3.39 13.32 -6.71
C PRO A 350 3.20 11.92 -6.12
N ALA A 351 4.30 11.30 -5.70
CA ALA A 351 4.23 10.16 -4.79
C ALA A 351 3.41 10.51 -3.54
N ASP A 352 2.76 9.53 -2.92
CA ASP A 352 1.96 9.80 -1.72
C ASP A 352 2.83 10.21 -0.52
N TYR A 353 4.02 9.62 -0.41
CA TYR A 353 4.97 9.87 0.66
C TYR A 353 6.37 10.05 0.08
N PHE A 354 7.23 10.75 0.80
CA PHE A 354 8.67 10.64 0.66
C PHE A 354 9.17 9.76 1.80
N ALA A 355 9.82 8.65 1.46
CA ALA A 355 10.40 7.74 2.44
C ALA A 355 11.91 7.68 2.29
N TRP A 356 12.58 7.69 3.44
CA TRP A 356 14.04 7.66 3.49
C TRP A 356 14.51 6.93 4.74
N ALA A 357 15.69 6.32 4.65
CA ALA A 357 16.34 5.61 5.73
C ALA A 357 17.81 6.02 5.81
N TYR A 358 18.27 6.26 7.02
CA TYR A 358 19.66 6.58 7.33
C TYR A 358 20.29 5.44 8.12
N GLY A 359 21.48 4.98 7.71
CA GLY A 359 22.29 4.01 8.44
C GLY A 359 23.45 4.69 9.15
N MET A 360 23.78 4.22 10.35
CA MET A 360 24.82 4.79 11.21
C MET A 360 26.22 4.26 10.88
N VAL A 361 26.34 3.03 10.37
CA VAL A 361 27.64 2.47 9.99
C VAL A 361 28.08 3.06 8.66
N ALA A 362 29.24 3.70 8.69
CA ALA A 362 29.83 4.48 7.61
C ALA A 362 31.15 3.91 7.07
N ASP A 363 31.72 2.89 7.73
CA ASP A 363 33.04 2.36 7.41
C ASP A 363 33.16 0.88 7.83
N GLY A 364 34.25 0.23 7.44
CA GLY A 364 34.63 -1.12 7.86
C GLY A 364 34.02 -2.26 7.02
N GLU A 365 34.13 -3.48 7.57
CA GLU A 365 33.77 -4.73 6.89
C GLU A 365 32.33 -4.73 6.35
N TYR A 366 31.42 -4.07 7.06
CA TYR A 366 30.03 -3.90 6.66
C TYR A 366 29.88 -3.22 5.28
N ILE A 367 30.60 -2.13 5.06
CA ILE A 367 30.53 -1.36 3.80
C ILE A 367 31.30 -2.08 2.70
N GLU A 368 32.51 -2.57 2.99
CA GLU A 368 33.39 -3.24 2.02
C GLU A 368 32.73 -4.49 1.42
N LYS A 369 32.13 -5.33 2.27
CA LYS A 369 31.46 -6.57 1.84
C LYS A 369 30.02 -6.36 1.40
N GLN A 370 29.51 -5.13 1.50
CA GLN A 370 28.14 -4.76 1.14
C GLN A 370 27.08 -5.58 1.90
N LEU A 371 27.33 -5.78 3.20
CA LEU A 371 26.46 -6.57 4.05
C LEU A 371 25.08 -5.91 4.20
N GLY A 372 24.05 -6.73 4.36
CA GLY A 372 22.69 -6.28 4.61
C GLY A 372 21.98 -5.65 3.41
N LYS A 373 22.59 -5.63 2.22
CA LYS A 373 21.98 -5.01 1.05
C LYS A 373 20.76 -5.79 0.57
N SER A 374 19.64 -5.08 0.43
CA SER A 374 18.39 -5.54 -0.18
C SER A 374 18.03 -4.69 -1.40
N TYR A 375 16.99 -5.06 -2.15
CA TYR A 375 16.46 -4.28 -3.27
C TYR A 375 14.95 -4.12 -3.09
N SER A 376 14.38 -3.10 -3.75
CA SER A 376 12.95 -2.80 -3.77
C SER A 376 12.38 -3.12 -5.14
N THR A 377 11.20 -3.74 -5.16
CA THR A 377 10.49 -4.12 -6.39
C THR A 377 9.43 -3.11 -6.81
N ARG A 378 9.22 -2.07 -6.00
CA ARG A 378 8.30 -0.95 -6.26
C ARG A 378 8.95 0.39 -5.93
N PRO A 379 8.60 1.48 -6.63
CA PRO A 379 9.06 2.82 -6.27
C PRO A 379 8.65 3.19 -4.85
N ASN A 380 9.56 3.84 -4.11
CA ASN A 380 9.29 4.43 -2.81
C ASN A 380 8.56 3.48 -1.83
N GLU A 381 9.08 2.26 -1.72
CA GLU A 381 8.62 1.29 -0.72
C GLU A 381 8.69 1.90 0.68
N ASN A 382 7.53 2.03 1.32
CA ASN A 382 7.41 2.71 2.61
C ASN A 382 6.35 2.06 3.50
N ARG A 383 6.32 2.50 4.77
CA ARG A 383 5.45 1.93 5.82
C ARG A 383 4.12 2.66 6.01
N SER A 384 3.85 3.75 5.28
CA SER A 384 2.64 4.57 5.43
C SER A 384 1.61 4.37 4.31
N SER A 385 2.08 4.10 3.10
CA SER A 385 1.25 3.77 1.95
C SER A 385 0.61 2.40 2.11
N ASN A 386 -0.67 2.30 1.74
CA ASN A 386 -1.41 1.04 1.74
C ASN A 386 -1.37 0.32 3.10
N PHE A 387 -1.39 1.10 4.20
CA PHE A 387 -1.35 0.58 5.56
C PHE A 387 -2.77 0.17 6.02
N TYR A 388 -3.16 -1.04 5.63
CA TYR A 388 -4.46 -1.64 5.92
C TYR A 388 -4.51 -2.35 7.29
N GLN A 389 -4.21 -1.61 8.37
CA GLN A 389 -4.32 -2.13 9.73
C GLN A 389 -5.65 -1.66 10.38
N PRO A 390 -6.52 -2.58 10.86
CA PRO A 390 -7.84 -2.25 11.40
C PRO A 390 -7.89 -1.23 12.56
N ASP A 391 -7.09 -1.45 13.61
CA ASP A 391 -7.03 -0.58 14.80
C ASP A 391 -6.46 0.80 14.45
N TYR A 392 -5.45 0.89 13.60
CA TYR A 392 -4.87 2.12 13.06
C TYR A 392 -5.94 2.96 12.34
N ILE A 393 -6.68 2.34 11.42
CA ILE A 393 -7.74 3.02 10.66
C ILE A 393 -8.79 3.56 11.63
N ARG A 394 -9.27 2.73 12.57
CA ARG A 394 -10.24 3.16 13.57
C ARG A 394 -9.72 4.33 14.41
N TYR A 395 -8.49 4.23 14.92
CA TYR A 395 -7.89 5.24 15.78
C TYR A 395 -7.79 6.60 15.07
N PHE A 396 -7.26 6.63 13.85
CA PHE A 396 -7.08 7.89 13.13
C PHE A 396 -8.39 8.47 12.59
N LEU A 397 -9.39 7.65 12.26
CA LEU A 397 -10.73 8.14 11.95
C LEU A 397 -11.38 8.87 13.13
N ILE A 398 -11.28 8.30 14.35
CA ILE A 398 -11.79 8.95 15.57
C ILE A 398 -11.01 10.23 15.87
N LYS A 399 -9.68 10.18 15.76
CA LYS A 399 -8.81 11.31 16.08
C LYS A 399 -9.03 12.51 15.16
N GLU A 400 -9.16 12.31 13.85
CA GLU A 400 -9.44 13.41 12.91
C GLU A 400 -10.81 14.05 13.19
N GLN A 401 -11.83 13.24 13.48
CA GLN A 401 -13.16 13.77 13.83
C GLN A 401 -13.18 14.59 15.12
N GLN A 402 -12.33 14.26 16.09
CA GLN A 402 -12.18 15.06 17.31
C GLN A 402 -11.46 16.38 17.02
N LYS A 403 -10.48 16.36 16.11
CA LYS A 403 -9.74 17.56 15.70
C LYS A 403 -10.64 18.54 14.95
N GLU A 404 -11.45 18.07 14.00
CA GLU A 404 -12.40 18.89 13.24
C GLU A 404 -13.47 19.56 14.12
N LYS A 405 -13.75 19.03 15.32
CA LYS A 405 -14.69 19.64 16.28
C LYS A 405 -14.04 20.67 17.21
N SER A 406 -12.71 20.66 17.31
CA SER A 406 -11.95 21.58 18.18
C SER A 406 -11.43 22.81 17.43
N GLU A 407 -11.49 22.79 16.11
CA GLU A 407 -11.28 23.92 15.19
C GLU A 407 -12.64 24.57 14.88
#